data_AF-A0A5Y4GAJ6-F1
#
_entry.id   AF-A0A5Y4GAJ6-F1
#
_cell.length_a   1.000
_cell.length_b   1.000
_cell.length_c   1.000
_cell.angle_alpha   90.00
_cell.angle_beta   90.00
_cell.angle_gamma   90.00
#
_symmetry.space_group_name_H-M   'P 1'
#
loop_
_entity.id
_entity.type
_entity.pdbx_description
1 polymer ?
#
loop_
_entity_poly.entity_id
_entity_poly.type
_entity_poly.pdbx_seq_one_letter_code
_entity_poly.pdbx_strand_id
1 'polypeptide(L)'
;MKFNSNDRIFISIFLGLAIIYTFPLLTHQSFFVDDLGRSLYGGLGWSGNGRPLSDFIFYIINFGTPIIDASPLPLMLGIVILALALSCIREKLFGDDYITASLCFMMILANPFFIENLSYRYDSLTMCMSVAISIISSYVAYQYKPINIIISSILTIAFLSLYQAALNTYAIFLLAFIISDVVKKNSISNITKNTASSIAGLIVGYFAYSYFIAKRLVT
;
A
#
# COMPACT_ATOMS: atom_id res chain seq x y z
N MET A 1 -5.20 11.98 -13.86
CA MET A 1 -4.99 10.74 -14.62
C MET A 1 -6.32 10.32 -15.23
N LYS A 2 -6.37 9.96 -16.52
CA LYS A 2 -7.56 9.35 -17.13
C LYS A 2 -7.30 7.86 -17.25
N PHE A 3 -8.08 7.02 -16.57
CA PHE A 3 -8.02 5.58 -16.74
C PHE A 3 -8.41 5.20 -18.16
N ASN A 4 -7.53 4.46 -18.83
CA ASN A 4 -7.79 3.94 -20.17
C ASN A 4 -8.76 2.74 -20.10
N SER A 5 -9.16 2.19 -21.25
CA SER A 5 -10.10 1.06 -21.28
C SER A 5 -9.52 -0.18 -20.59
N ASN A 6 -8.24 -0.45 -20.82
CA ASN A 6 -7.54 -1.59 -20.23
C ASN A 6 -7.47 -1.45 -18.69
N ASP A 7 -7.36 -0.23 -18.15
CA ASP A 7 -7.30 0.02 -16.70
C ASP A 7 -8.62 -0.35 -16.05
N ARG A 8 -9.73 0.03 -16.68
CA ARG A 8 -11.07 -0.32 -16.19
C ARG A 8 -11.30 -1.82 -16.21
N ILE A 9 -10.89 -2.51 -17.28
CA ILE A 9 -11.02 -3.96 -17.38
C ILE A 9 -10.14 -4.65 -16.33
N PHE A 10 -8.88 -4.22 -16.18
CA PHE A 10 -7.97 -4.69 -15.14
C PHE A 10 -8.61 -4.55 -13.74
N ILE A 11 -9.10 -3.35 -13.39
CA ILE A 11 -9.72 -3.10 -12.08
C ILE A 11 -10.90 -4.04 -11.86
N SER A 12 -11.79 -4.20 -12.85
CA SER A 12 -12.94 -5.10 -12.72
C SER A 12 -12.53 -6.56 -12.50
N ILE A 13 -11.55 -7.06 -13.27
CA ILE A 13 -11.05 -8.44 -13.12
C ILE A 13 -10.37 -8.62 -11.76
N PHE A 14 -9.46 -7.73 -11.39
CA PHE A 14 -8.75 -7.79 -10.12
C PHE A 14 -9.70 -7.75 -8.93
N LEU A 15 -10.69 -6.85 -8.93
CA LEU A 15 -11.70 -6.77 -7.87
C LEU A 15 -12.57 -8.04 -7.82
N GLY A 16 -12.96 -8.59 -8.98
CA GLY A 16 -13.69 -9.86 -9.03
C GLY A 16 -12.90 -11.00 -8.39
N LEU A 17 -11.62 -11.15 -8.75
CA LEU A 17 -10.73 -12.15 -8.16
C LEU A 17 -10.50 -11.91 -6.67
N ALA A 18 -10.30 -10.66 -6.26
CA ALA A 18 -10.11 -10.27 -4.86
C ALA A 18 -11.33 -10.64 -4.03
N ILE A 19 -12.55 -10.30 -4.48
CA ILE A 19 -13.81 -10.63 -3.78
C ILE A 19 -13.97 -12.14 -3.64
N ILE A 20 -13.72 -12.91 -4.69
CA ILE A 20 -13.81 -14.38 -4.64
C ILE A 20 -12.82 -14.93 -3.61
N TYR A 21 -11.58 -14.45 -3.63
CA TYR A 21 -10.53 -14.93 -2.73
C TYR A 21 -10.77 -14.52 -1.28
N THR A 22 -11.19 -13.28 -1.03
CA THR A 22 -11.46 -12.76 0.31
C THR A 22 -12.88 -13.03 0.78
N PHE A 23 -13.69 -13.80 0.04
CA PHE A 23 -15.08 -14.09 0.41
C PHE A 23 -15.23 -14.67 1.84
N PRO A 24 -14.37 -15.59 2.31
CA PRO A 24 -14.42 -16.04 3.70
C PRO A 24 -14.20 -14.90 4.71
N LEU A 25 -13.28 -13.97 4.41
CA LEU A 25 -13.03 -12.80 5.25
C LEU A 25 -14.13 -11.75 5.15
N LEU A 26 -14.90 -11.69 4.07
CA LEU A 26 -16.03 -10.77 3.98
C LEU A 26 -17.24 -11.24 4.81
N THR A 27 -17.33 -12.54 5.09
CA THR A 27 -18.45 -13.16 5.79
C THR A 27 -18.14 -13.49 7.25
N HIS A 28 -16.89 -13.87 7.55
CA HIS A 28 -16.48 -14.29 8.89
C HIS A 28 -15.09 -13.73 9.24
N GLN A 29 -15.06 -12.57 9.91
CA GLN A 29 -13.84 -12.03 10.54
C GLN A 29 -13.89 -12.27 12.05
N SER A 30 -12.90 -12.99 12.57
CA SER A 30 -12.66 -13.10 14.01
C SER A 30 -11.92 -11.87 14.52
N PHE A 31 -12.10 -11.54 15.80
CA PHE A 31 -11.31 -10.49 16.44
C PHE A 31 -9.88 -10.98 16.67
N PHE A 32 -8.91 -10.24 16.14
CA PHE A 32 -7.53 -10.33 16.60
C PHE A 32 -7.37 -9.61 17.95
N VAL A 33 -6.25 -9.85 18.63
CA VAL A 33 -5.95 -9.22 19.93
C VAL A 33 -6.06 -7.69 19.86
N ASP A 34 -5.51 -7.10 18.80
CA ASP A 34 -5.58 -5.64 18.56
C ASP A 34 -7.02 -5.16 18.31
N ASP A 35 -7.83 -5.95 17.58
CA ASP A 35 -9.23 -5.63 17.29
C ASP A 35 -10.10 -5.70 18.56
N LEU A 36 -9.80 -6.62 19.49
CA LEU A 36 -10.55 -6.78 20.74
C LEU A 36 -10.41 -5.54 21.62
N GLY A 37 -9.19 -5.03 21.79
CA GLY A 37 -8.96 -3.80 22.56
C GLY A 37 -9.72 -2.60 21.99
N ARG A 38 -9.77 -2.48 20.66
CA ARG A 38 -10.51 -1.42 19.96
C ARG A 38 -12.00 -1.56 20.13
N SER A 39 -12.52 -2.78 20.00
CA SER A 39 -13.94 -3.08 20.18
C SER A 39 -14.43 -2.79 21.59
N LEU A 40 -13.60 -3.06 22.61
CA LEU A 40 -13.95 -2.83 24.02
C LEU A 40 -13.85 -1.36 24.44
N TYR A 41 -12.79 -0.66 24.01
CA TYR A 41 -12.46 0.67 24.54
C TYR A 41 -12.70 1.81 23.55
N GLY A 42 -12.94 1.53 22.26
CA GLY A 42 -13.18 2.54 21.23
C GLY A 42 -11.99 3.47 20.95
N GLY A 43 -10.77 3.07 21.33
CA GLY A 43 -9.56 3.88 21.21
C GLY A 43 -8.81 3.67 19.88
N LEU A 44 -8.14 4.72 19.40
CA LEU A 44 -7.33 4.69 18.16
C LEU A 44 -6.01 3.91 18.36
N GLY A 45 -5.14 4.30 19.30
CA GLY A 45 -4.00 3.50 19.77
C GLY A 45 -2.91 3.12 18.75
N TRP A 46 -3.02 3.45 17.45
CA TRP A 46 -2.01 3.12 16.45
C TRP A 46 -0.77 4.01 16.55
N SER A 47 -0.91 5.25 17.05
CA SER A 47 0.24 6.13 17.27
C SER A 47 1.32 5.49 18.15
N GLY A 48 0.95 4.74 19.20
CA GLY A 48 1.92 4.05 20.08
C GLY A 48 2.75 2.99 19.35
N ASN A 49 2.26 2.48 18.23
CA ASN A 49 2.98 1.56 17.35
C ASN A 49 3.72 2.28 16.22
N GLY A 50 3.91 3.60 16.33
CA GLY A 50 4.53 4.43 15.31
C GLY A 50 3.67 4.63 14.06
N ARG A 51 2.34 4.45 14.17
CA ARG A 51 1.38 4.55 13.06
C ARG A 51 0.37 5.70 13.25
N PRO A 52 0.83 6.96 13.39
CA PRO A 52 -0.06 8.09 13.67
C PRO A 52 -1.01 8.43 12.52
N LEU A 53 -0.67 8.04 11.28
CA LEU A 53 -1.56 8.29 10.15
C LEU A 53 -2.78 7.35 10.18
N SER A 54 -2.65 6.17 10.79
CA SER A 54 -3.79 5.28 11.03
C SER A 54 -4.79 5.89 12.01
N ASP A 55 -4.31 6.48 13.11
CA ASP A 55 -5.16 7.23 14.06
C ASP A 55 -5.93 8.34 13.34
N PHE A 56 -5.23 9.15 12.53
CA PHE A 56 -5.84 10.25 11.79
C PHE A 56 -6.92 9.79 10.81
N ILE A 57 -6.66 8.73 10.04
CA ILE A 57 -7.63 8.17 9.10
C ILE A 57 -8.88 7.66 9.84
N PHE A 58 -8.70 6.89 10.91
CA PHE A 58 -9.82 6.33 11.65
C PHE A 58 -10.63 7.39 12.39
N TYR A 59 -9.98 8.44 12.90
CA TYR A 59 -10.66 9.60 13.48
C TYR A 59 -11.58 10.28 12.44
N ILE A 60 -11.11 10.48 11.21
CA ILE A 60 -11.90 11.09 10.15
C ILE A 60 -13.07 10.19 9.73
N ILE A 61 -12.81 8.91 9.48
CA ILE A 61 -13.85 7.96 9.00
C ILE A 61 -14.95 7.77 10.04
N ASN A 62 -14.61 7.79 11.33
CA ASN A 62 -15.59 7.65 12.43
C ASN A 62 -16.19 8.98 12.89
N PHE A 63 -15.81 10.11 12.28
CA PHE A 63 -16.20 11.45 12.74
C PHE A 63 -15.85 11.74 14.21
N GLY A 64 -14.75 11.16 14.71
CA GLY A 64 -14.29 11.30 16.08
C GLY A 64 -14.00 9.97 16.78
N THR A 65 -14.12 9.99 18.11
CA THR A 65 -14.04 8.81 18.98
C THR A 65 -15.32 8.70 19.83
N PRO A 66 -15.71 7.49 20.27
CA PRO A 66 -15.05 6.19 20.08
C PRO A 66 -15.13 5.69 18.64
N ILE A 67 -14.12 4.94 18.19
CA ILE A 67 -14.20 4.21 16.92
C ILE A 67 -15.15 3.04 17.04
N ILE A 68 -15.88 2.74 15.95
CA ILE A 68 -16.80 1.61 15.87
C ILE A 68 -16.26 0.51 14.96
N ASP A 69 -16.73 -0.70 15.19
CA ASP A 69 -16.48 -1.81 14.29
C ASP A 69 -17.31 -1.66 13.00
N ALA A 70 -16.66 -1.20 11.94
CA ALA A 70 -17.25 -1.02 10.62
C ALA A 70 -17.01 -2.23 9.69
N SER A 71 -16.49 -3.36 10.19
CA SER A 71 -16.20 -4.53 9.35
C SER A 71 -17.46 -5.03 8.62
N PRO A 72 -17.35 -5.41 7.33
CA PRO A 72 -16.13 -5.59 6.53
C PRO A 72 -15.71 -4.36 5.69
N LEU A 73 -16.22 -3.16 5.99
CA LEU A 73 -15.94 -1.94 5.19
C LEU A 73 -14.45 -1.62 5.06
N PRO A 74 -13.61 -1.68 6.13
CA PRO A 74 -12.18 -1.41 6.01
C PRO A 74 -11.48 -2.32 4.99
N LEU A 75 -11.82 -3.61 4.97
CA LEU A 75 -11.29 -4.58 4.00
C LEU A 75 -11.70 -4.21 2.57
N MET A 76 -12.98 -3.93 2.34
CA MET A 76 -13.49 -3.57 1.01
C MET A 76 -12.82 -2.30 0.47
N LEU A 77 -12.71 -1.26 1.29
CA LEU A 77 -12.04 -0.01 0.92
C LEU A 77 -10.55 -0.23 0.66
N GLY A 78 -9.90 -1.05 1.49
CA GLY A 78 -8.49 -1.41 1.32
C GLY A 78 -8.22 -2.07 -0.03
N ILE A 79 -9.02 -3.07 -0.41
CA ILE A 79 -8.91 -3.76 -1.70
C ILE A 79 -9.10 -2.81 -2.88
N VAL A 80 -10.10 -1.90 -2.80
CA VAL A 80 -10.34 -0.89 -3.84
C VAL A 80 -9.15 0.05 -3.99
N ILE A 81 -8.60 0.56 -2.89
CA ILE A 81 -7.43 1.45 -2.93
C ILE A 81 -6.22 0.74 -3.54
N LEU A 82 -6.01 -0.53 -3.19
CA LEU A 82 -4.93 -1.33 -3.77
C LEU A 82 -5.11 -1.54 -5.27
N ALA A 83 -6.33 -1.86 -5.73
CA ALA A 83 -6.65 -2.01 -7.15
C ALA A 83 -6.36 -0.72 -7.94
N LEU A 84 -6.71 0.43 -7.39
CA LEU A 84 -6.42 1.73 -8.00
C LEU A 84 -4.90 1.97 -8.09
N ALA A 85 -4.14 1.73 -7.02
CA ALA A 85 -2.69 1.89 -7.06
C ALA A 85 -2.00 0.99 -8.08
N LEU A 86 -2.44 -0.27 -8.19
CA LEU A 86 -1.92 -1.24 -9.15
C LEU A 86 -2.25 -0.85 -10.59
N SER A 87 -3.44 -0.29 -10.83
CA SER A 87 -3.82 0.19 -12.16
C SER A 87 -2.89 1.30 -12.67
N CYS A 88 -2.40 2.17 -11.77
CA CYS A 88 -1.47 3.26 -12.12
C CYS A 88 -0.11 2.76 -12.64
N ILE A 89 0.29 1.54 -12.30
CA ILE A 89 1.59 0.97 -12.68
C ILE A 89 1.47 -0.18 -13.68
N ARG A 90 0.24 -0.65 -13.95
CA ARG A 90 -0.04 -1.80 -14.82
C ARG A 90 0.58 -1.63 -16.20
N GLU A 91 0.32 -0.50 -16.85
CA GLU A 91 0.82 -0.22 -18.20
C GLU A 91 2.36 -0.26 -18.26
N LYS A 92 3.03 0.28 -17.22
CA LYS A 92 4.49 0.25 -17.14
C LYS A 92 5.04 -1.18 -17.12
N LEU A 93 4.40 -2.08 -16.39
CA LEU A 93 4.90 -3.45 -16.20
C LEU A 93 4.41 -4.43 -17.28
N PHE A 94 3.15 -4.32 -17.70
CA PHE A 94 2.46 -5.31 -18.56
C PHE A 94 1.95 -4.74 -19.89
N GLY A 95 2.04 -3.43 -20.11
CA GLY A 95 1.48 -2.80 -21.31
C GLY A 95 -0.03 -3.02 -21.42
N ASP A 96 -0.44 -3.61 -22.55
CA ASP A 96 -1.84 -3.92 -22.86
C ASP A 96 -2.33 -5.26 -22.27
N ASP A 97 -1.45 -6.10 -21.74
CA ASP A 97 -1.83 -7.40 -21.16
C ASP A 97 -2.39 -7.26 -19.74
N TYR A 98 -3.65 -6.82 -19.67
CA TYR A 98 -4.38 -6.62 -18.42
C TYR A 98 -4.77 -7.92 -17.71
N ILE A 99 -4.83 -9.06 -18.42
CA ILE A 99 -5.20 -10.36 -17.83
C ILE A 99 -4.01 -10.87 -17.01
N THR A 100 -2.83 -10.95 -17.61
CA THR A 100 -1.61 -11.37 -16.91
C THR A 100 -1.31 -10.43 -15.76
N ALA A 101 -1.50 -9.11 -15.94
CA ALA A 101 -1.35 -8.15 -14.85
C ALA A 101 -2.28 -8.44 -13.66
N SER A 102 -3.56 -8.78 -13.92
CA SER A 102 -4.53 -9.13 -12.88
C SER A 102 -4.10 -10.36 -12.10
N LEU A 103 -3.67 -11.42 -12.80
CA LEU A 103 -3.20 -12.66 -12.18
C LEU A 103 -1.92 -12.46 -11.37
N CYS A 104 -0.93 -11.74 -11.90
CA CYS A 104 0.31 -11.47 -11.20
C CYS A 104 0.10 -10.60 -9.97
N PHE A 105 -0.69 -9.53 -10.07
CA PHE A 105 -0.94 -8.66 -8.91
C PHE A 105 -1.84 -9.31 -7.86
N MET A 106 -2.69 -10.27 -8.24
CA MET A 106 -3.47 -11.06 -7.29
C MET A 106 -2.57 -11.79 -6.28
N MET A 107 -1.32 -12.11 -6.64
CA MET A 107 -0.35 -12.73 -5.73
C MET A 107 0.00 -11.86 -4.52
N ILE A 108 -0.25 -10.54 -4.57
CA ILE A 108 -0.10 -9.67 -3.41
C ILE A 108 -1.17 -10.02 -2.37
N LEU A 109 -2.42 -10.19 -2.78
CA LEU A 109 -3.53 -10.60 -1.92
C LEU A 109 -3.38 -12.05 -1.47
N ALA A 110 -2.99 -12.93 -2.40
CA ALA A 110 -2.82 -14.36 -2.13
C ALA A 110 -1.55 -14.71 -1.33
N ASN A 111 -0.76 -13.71 -0.94
CA ASN A 111 0.41 -13.91 -0.10
C ASN A 111 -0.02 -14.35 1.31
N PRO A 112 0.53 -15.45 1.86
CA PRO A 112 0.13 -15.99 3.16
C PRO A 112 0.36 -15.05 4.35
N PHE A 113 1.26 -14.07 4.23
CA PHE A 113 1.45 -13.04 5.24
C PHE A 113 0.45 -11.89 5.07
N PHE A 114 0.16 -11.50 3.83
CA PHE A 114 -0.75 -10.38 3.60
C PHE A 114 -2.21 -10.74 3.87
N ILE A 115 -2.61 -12.00 3.71
CA ILE A 115 -3.97 -12.44 4.07
C ILE A 115 -4.26 -12.24 5.57
N GLU A 116 -3.25 -12.35 6.44
CA GLU A 116 -3.39 -12.02 7.86
C GLU A 116 -3.71 -10.53 8.04
N ASN A 117 -2.98 -9.63 7.37
CA ASN A 117 -3.28 -8.20 7.37
C ASN A 117 -4.72 -7.88 6.90
N LEU A 118 -5.20 -8.61 5.89
CA LEU A 118 -6.57 -8.45 5.38
C LEU A 118 -7.64 -8.97 6.35
N SER A 119 -7.26 -9.82 7.31
CA SER A 119 -8.18 -10.44 8.26
C SER A 119 -8.53 -9.52 9.44
N TYR A 120 -7.77 -8.45 9.67
CA TYR A 120 -8.05 -7.46 10.72
C TYR A 120 -9.31 -6.65 10.44
N ARG A 121 -10.19 -6.56 11.44
CA ARG A 121 -11.48 -5.85 11.31
C ARG A 121 -11.30 -4.34 11.16
N TYR A 122 -10.28 -3.78 11.82
CA TYR A 122 -9.95 -2.36 11.75
C TYR A 122 -8.76 -2.11 10.80
N ASP A 123 -7.61 -2.72 11.08
CA ASP A 123 -6.33 -2.34 10.45
C ASP A 123 -6.24 -2.59 8.94
N SER A 124 -7.07 -3.50 8.40
CA SER A 124 -7.03 -3.93 7.00
C SER A 124 -7.05 -2.77 6.01
N LEU A 125 -7.81 -1.70 6.27
CA LEU A 125 -7.80 -0.49 5.45
C LEU A 125 -6.42 0.18 5.43
N THR A 126 -5.89 0.53 6.60
CA THR A 126 -4.64 1.28 6.72
C THR A 126 -3.43 0.47 6.25
N MET A 127 -3.44 -0.85 6.46
CA MET A 127 -2.41 -1.76 5.95
C MET A 127 -2.47 -1.85 4.41
N CYS A 128 -3.65 -1.97 3.81
CA CYS A 128 -3.81 -1.91 2.36
C CYS A 128 -3.37 -0.56 1.77
N MET A 129 -3.75 0.54 2.43
CA MET A 129 -3.33 1.89 2.03
C MET A 129 -1.80 2.03 2.09
N SER A 130 -1.16 1.49 3.12
CA SER A 130 0.31 1.48 3.22
C SER A 130 0.95 0.76 2.04
N VAL A 131 0.48 -0.44 1.71
CA VAL A 131 0.94 -1.20 0.55
C VAL A 131 0.71 -0.41 -0.74
N ALA A 132 -0.48 0.14 -0.96
CA ALA A 132 -0.81 0.96 -2.12
C ALA A 132 0.11 2.18 -2.25
N ILE A 133 0.32 2.93 -1.16
CA ILE A 133 1.19 4.12 -1.15
C ILE A 133 2.65 3.73 -1.37
N SER A 134 3.12 2.59 -0.85
CA SER A 134 4.49 2.10 -1.08
C SER A 134 4.74 1.80 -2.57
N ILE A 135 3.75 1.24 -3.26
CA ILE A 135 3.79 0.96 -4.71
C ILE A 135 3.87 2.27 -5.48
N ILE A 136 3.01 3.23 -5.18
CA ILE A 136 3.02 4.54 -5.84
C ILE A 136 4.31 5.31 -5.53
N SER A 137 4.80 5.26 -4.30
CA SER A 137 6.04 5.91 -3.88
C SER A 137 7.22 5.40 -4.71
N SER A 138 7.37 4.07 -4.82
CA SER A 138 8.45 3.48 -5.61
C SER A 138 8.34 3.86 -7.10
N TYR A 139 7.13 3.84 -7.66
CA TYR A 139 6.88 4.20 -9.06
C TYR A 139 7.18 5.67 -9.39
N VAL A 140 6.77 6.60 -8.52
CA VAL A 140 7.03 8.03 -8.69
C VAL A 140 8.53 8.29 -8.63
N ALA A 141 9.21 7.73 -7.63
CA ALA A 141 10.63 7.92 -7.43
C ALA A 141 11.48 7.32 -8.56
N TYR A 142 11.01 6.22 -9.16
CA TYR A 142 11.65 5.53 -10.29
C TYR A 142 11.50 6.27 -11.63
N GLN A 143 10.93 7.47 -11.62
CA GLN A 143 10.95 8.39 -12.77
C GLN A 143 11.86 9.57 -12.41
N TYR A 144 13.16 9.47 -12.70
CA TYR A 144 14.14 10.45 -12.21
C TYR A 144 13.75 11.90 -12.52
N LYS A 145 13.34 12.62 -11.46
CA LYS A 145 13.13 14.07 -11.39
C LYS A 145 13.35 14.49 -9.92
N PRO A 146 14.05 15.61 -9.63
CA PRO A 146 14.30 16.02 -8.25
C PRO A 146 13.02 16.15 -7.40
N ILE A 147 11.93 16.66 -7.99
CA ILE A 147 10.63 16.76 -7.32
C ILE A 147 10.04 15.39 -6.94
N ASN A 148 10.30 14.36 -7.75
CA ASN A 148 9.79 13.01 -7.49
C ASN A 148 10.48 12.35 -6.28
N ILE A 149 11.73 12.72 -5.99
CA ILE A 149 12.42 12.27 -4.78
C ILE A 149 11.71 12.86 -3.55
N ILE A 150 11.39 14.15 -3.55
CA ILE A 150 10.67 14.82 -2.47
C ILE A 150 9.29 14.20 -2.27
N ILE A 151 8.52 14.02 -3.36
CA ILE A 151 7.20 13.39 -3.31
C ILE A 151 7.30 11.97 -2.75
N SER A 152 8.27 11.17 -3.24
CA SER A 152 8.49 9.81 -2.73
C SER A 152 8.87 9.78 -1.26
N SER A 153 9.70 10.72 -0.78
CA SER A 153 10.04 10.80 0.64
C SER A 153 8.80 11.10 1.50
N ILE A 154 7.91 11.99 1.05
CA ILE A 154 6.63 12.27 1.73
C ILE A 154 5.75 11.01 1.74
N LEU A 155 5.59 10.35 0.59
CA LEU A 155 4.82 9.11 0.50
C LEU A 155 5.43 7.99 1.35
N THR A 156 6.76 7.97 1.49
CA THR A 156 7.48 7.03 2.35
C THR A 156 7.15 7.24 3.82
N ILE A 157 7.19 8.49 4.29
CA ILE A 157 6.74 8.83 5.64
C ILE A 157 5.28 8.41 5.83
N ALA A 158 4.42 8.67 4.84
CA ALA A 158 3.00 8.32 4.90
C ALA A 158 2.77 6.81 5.06
N PHE A 159 3.36 5.96 4.20
CA PHE A 159 3.14 4.51 4.32
C PHE A 159 3.76 3.94 5.60
N LEU A 160 4.94 4.43 6.02
CA LEU A 160 5.54 4.00 7.29
C LEU A 160 4.69 4.41 8.51
N SER A 161 3.97 5.53 8.41
CA SER A 161 3.03 6.00 9.43
C SER A 161 1.68 5.28 9.39
N LEU A 162 1.47 4.35 8.45
CA LEU A 162 0.29 3.48 8.37
C LEU A 162 0.64 2.05 8.76
N TYR A 163 1.67 1.49 8.13
CA TYR A 163 2.15 0.14 8.38
C TYR A 163 3.56 -0.05 7.82
N GLN A 164 4.53 -0.26 8.72
CA GLN A 164 5.95 -0.24 8.41
C GLN A 164 6.39 -1.39 7.48
N ALA A 165 5.74 -2.56 7.55
CA ALA A 165 6.14 -3.73 6.76
C ALA A 165 5.89 -3.56 5.24
N ALA A 166 5.13 -2.53 4.82
CA ALA A 166 4.99 -2.17 3.40
C ALA A 166 6.31 -1.72 2.75
N LEU A 167 7.37 -1.48 3.53
CA LEU A 167 8.72 -1.28 3.00
C LEU A 167 9.19 -2.46 2.13
N ASN A 168 8.77 -3.69 2.47
CA ASN A 168 9.07 -4.87 1.65
C ASN A 168 8.42 -4.78 0.26
N THR A 169 7.16 -4.32 0.20
CA THR A 169 6.45 -4.09 -1.06
C THR A 169 7.16 -3.04 -1.90
N TYR A 170 7.62 -1.94 -1.30
CA TYR A 170 8.41 -0.93 -2.01
C TYR A 170 9.63 -1.55 -2.71
N ALA A 171 10.41 -2.37 -1.99
CA ALA A 171 11.60 -3.01 -2.53
C ALA A 171 11.29 -3.98 -3.67
N ILE A 172 10.23 -4.78 -3.54
CA ILE A 172 9.77 -5.72 -4.57
C ILE A 172 9.39 -4.97 -5.86
N PHE A 173 8.63 -3.87 -5.74
CA PHE A 173 8.23 -3.09 -6.92
C PHE A 173 9.38 -2.34 -7.56
N LEU A 174 10.33 -1.82 -6.78
CA LEU A 174 11.58 -1.28 -7.33
C LEU A 174 12.31 -2.32 -8.18
N LEU A 175 12.46 -3.55 -7.68
CA LEU A 175 13.05 -4.65 -8.45
C LEU A 175 12.25 -4.97 -9.71
N ALA A 176 10.91 -5.01 -9.62
CA ALA A 176 10.05 -5.24 -10.78
C ALA A 176 10.22 -4.17 -11.86
N PHE A 177 10.35 -2.89 -11.49
CA PHE A 177 10.61 -1.81 -12.44
C PHE A 177 11.99 -1.92 -13.10
N ILE A 178 13.02 -2.28 -12.34
CA ILE A 178 14.37 -2.53 -12.86
C ILE A 178 14.33 -3.67 -13.90
N ILE A 179 13.73 -4.81 -13.55
CA ILE A 179 13.60 -5.96 -14.46
C ILE A 179 12.82 -5.56 -15.72
N SER A 180 11.72 -4.83 -15.57
CA SER A 180 10.92 -4.36 -16.70
C SER A 180 11.74 -3.48 -17.66
N ASP A 181 12.55 -2.57 -17.13
CA ASP A 181 13.42 -1.72 -17.95
C ASP A 181 14.55 -2.51 -18.64
N VAL A 182 15.12 -3.50 -17.97
CA VAL A 182 16.13 -4.40 -18.56
C VAL A 182 15.55 -5.19 -19.73
N VAL A 183 14.37 -5.78 -19.55
CA VAL A 183 13.66 -6.53 -20.60
C VAL A 183 13.30 -5.63 -21.79
N LYS A 184 12.90 -4.39 -21.52
CA LYS A 184 12.60 -3.37 -22.53
C LYS A 184 13.85 -2.75 -23.19
N LYS A 185 15.05 -3.23 -22.84
CA LYS A 185 16.35 -2.76 -23.37
C LYS A 185 16.56 -1.26 -23.18
N ASN A 186 16.06 -0.71 -22.07
CA ASN A 186 16.36 0.67 -21.70
C ASN A 186 17.84 0.86 -21.41
N SER A 187 18.35 2.08 -21.61
CA SER A 187 19.77 2.37 -21.40
C SER A 187 20.17 2.17 -19.94
N ILE A 188 21.35 1.56 -19.71
CA ILE A 188 21.86 1.31 -18.36
C ILE A 188 21.96 2.60 -17.53
N SER A 189 22.30 3.72 -18.17
CA SER A 189 22.35 5.04 -17.53
C SER A 189 20.98 5.49 -17.02
N ASN A 190 19.90 5.19 -17.74
CA ASN A 190 18.55 5.55 -17.28
C ASN A 190 18.11 4.66 -16.11
N ILE A 191 18.40 3.36 -16.19
CA ILE A 191 18.09 2.39 -15.12
C ILE A 191 18.81 2.78 -13.83
N THR A 192 20.10 3.13 -13.89
CA THR A 192 20.86 3.53 -12.70
C THR A 192 20.36 4.84 -12.10
N LYS A 193 20.03 5.83 -12.93
CA LYS A 193 19.44 7.10 -12.47
C LYS A 193 18.09 6.90 -11.78
N ASN A 194 17.19 6.14 -12.38
CA ASN A 194 15.86 5.85 -11.83
C ASN A 194 15.95 5.04 -10.52
N THR A 195 16.84 4.05 -10.49
CA THR A 195 17.12 3.27 -9.27
C THR A 195 17.68 4.15 -8.16
N ALA A 196 18.69 4.98 -8.46
CA ALA A 196 19.29 5.88 -7.48
C ALA A 196 18.27 6.90 -6.93
N SER A 197 17.41 7.43 -7.80
CA SER A 197 16.30 8.31 -7.42
C SER A 197 15.34 7.62 -6.44
N SER A 198 14.97 6.38 -6.73
CA SER A 198 14.08 5.58 -5.87
C SER A 198 14.69 5.24 -4.51
N ILE A 199 15.98 4.87 -4.49
CA ILE A 199 16.70 4.60 -3.25
C ILE A 199 16.85 5.90 -2.43
N ALA A 200 17.17 7.02 -3.06
CA ALA A 200 17.28 8.31 -2.38
C ALA A 200 15.94 8.73 -1.74
N GLY A 201 14.83 8.61 -2.47
CA GLY A 201 13.49 8.94 -1.96
C GLY A 201 13.12 8.11 -0.73
N LEU A 202 13.38 6.80 -0.79
CA LEU A 202 13.16 5.87 0.31
C LEU A 202 14.04 6.20 1.53
N ILE A 203 15.35 6.38 1.33
CA ILE A 203 16.31 6.65 2.40
C ILE A 203 15.95 7.95 3.14
N VAL A 204 15.71 9.03 2.39
CA VAL A 204 15.36 10.33 2.97
C VAL A 204 14.05 10.24 3.75
N GLY A 205 13.02 9.59 3.18
CA GLY A 205 11.73 9.40 3.83
C GLY A 205 11.81 8.52 5.09
N TYR A 206 12.56 7.42 5.02
CA TYR A 206 12.77 6.50 6.14
C TYR A 206 13.48 7.17 7.31
N PHE A 207 14.56 7.92 7.07
CA PHE A 207 15.26 8.64 8.14
C PHE A 207 14.40 9.75 8.74
N ALA A 208 13.64 10.47 7.92
CA ALA A 208 12.69 11.47 8.41
C ALA A 208 11.61 10.82 9.30
N TYR A 209 10.98 9.74 8.85
CA TYR A 209 10.02 8.97 9.65
C TYR A 209 10.65 8.48 10.97
N SER A 210 11.84 7.89 10.91
CA SER A 210 12.49 7.29 12.07
C SER A 210 12.85 8.35 13.13
N TYR A 211 13.34 9.51 12.69
CA TYR A 211 13.75 10.59 13.58
C TYR A 211 12.58 11.37 14.18
N PHE A 212 11.57 11.71 13.36
CA PHE A 212 10.46 12.57 13.80
C PHE A 212 9.29 11.80 14.41
N ILE A 213 9.05 10.55 13.99
CA ILE A 213 7.86 9.79 14.37
C ILE A 213 8.26 8.59 15.24
N ALA A 214 9.02 7.63 14.70
CA ALA A 214 9.29 6.38 15.40
C ALA A 214 9.98 6.63 16.75
N LYS A 215 11.04 7.45 16.78
CA LYS A 215 11.77 7.78 18.02
C LYS A 215 10.91 8.45 19.10
N ARG A 216 9.82 9.13 18.72
CA ARG A 216 8.96 9.88 19.67
C ARG A 216 7.76 9.08 20.16
N LEU A 217 7.22 8.21 19.30
CA LEU A 217 5.94 7.55 19.55
C LEU A 217 6.10 6.07 19.92
N VAL A 218 7.20 5.43 19.52
CA VAL A 218 7.51 4.04 19.87
C VAL A 218 8.43 4.08 21.09
N THR A 219 7.87 3.80 22.26
CA THR A 219 8.59 3.66 23.54
C THR A 219 9.14 2.27 23.73
#